data_AF-A0A530LLH6-F1
#
_entry.id   AF-A0A530LLH6-F1
#
_cell.length_a   1.000
_cell.length_b   1.000
_cell.length_c   1.000
_cell.angle_alpha   90.00
_cell.angle_beta   90.00
_cell.angle_gamma   90.00
#
_symmetry.space_group_name_H-M   'P 1'
#
loop_
_entity.id
_entity.type
_entity.pdbx_description
1 polymer ?
#
loop_
_entity_poly.entity_id
_entity_poly.type
_entity_poly.pdbx_seq_one_letter_code
_entity_poly.pdbx_strand_id
1 'polypeptide(L)'
;ELDASTLLVGSRTEVTEGIDLGVVRQAIREERKLSFVYRDAGGAASERTVWPFALGFFDKVRVVAAWCEMRQDFRHFRADRISGLNATEMRYPRRRQVLLKEWRATLDKPS
;
A
#
# COMPACT_ATOMS: atom_id res chain seq x y z
N GLU A 1 -49.24 -3.55 -12.73
CA GLU A 1 -48.09 -2.79 -13.25
C GLU A 1 -47.12 -2.52 -12.12
N LEU A 2 -45.82 -2.67 -12.42
CA LEU A 2 -44.62 -2.28 -11.65
C LEU A 2 -44.46 -2.96 -10.27
N ASP A 3 -43.32 -3.43 -9.82
CA ASP A 3 -41.94 -3.54 -10.29
C ASP A 3 -41.25 -4.43 -9.24
N ALA A 4 -40.39 -5.38 -9.63
CA ALA A 4 -39.51 -6.04 -8.67
C ALA A 4 -38.30 -6.62 -9.38
N SER A 5 -37.39 -5.72 -9.76
CA SER A 5 -35.94 -5.90 -9.79
C SER A 5 -35.42 -7.32 -9.52
N THR A 6 -35.12 -8.04 -10.60
CA THR A 6 -34.25 -9.21 -10.55
C THR A 6 -32.81 -8.73 -10.65
N LEU A 7 -32.18 -8.39 -9.53
CA LEU A 7 -30.74 -8.19 -9.46
C LEU A 7 -30.06 -9.56 -9.63
N LEU A 8 -29.60 -9.81 -10.84
CA LEU A 8 -28.96 -11.03 -11.30
C LEU A 8 -27.44 -11.00 -11.02
N VAL A 9 -27.02 -12.09 -10.36
CA VAL A 9 -25.66 -12.67 -10.30
C VAL A 9 -24.65 -11.97 -9.38
N GLY A 10 -24.70 -12.39 -8.12
CA GLY A 10 -23.51 -12.45 -7.27
C GLY A 10 -22.66 -13.67 -7.60
N SER A 11 -21.35 -13.41 -7.73
CA SER A 11 -20.21 -14.35 -7.73
C SER A 11 -19.83 -15.07 -9.03
N ARG A 12 -18.69 -14.68 -9.63
CA ARG A 12 -17.50 -15.57 -9.67
C ARG A 12 -16.18 -14.84 -9.97
N THR A 13 -15.33 -14.77 -8.94
CA THR A 13 -13.86 -14.88 -8.86
C THR A 13 -13.00 -14.67 -10.11
N GLU A 14 -12.24 -13.57 -10.12
CA GLU A 14 -10.75 -13.53 -10.24
C GLU A 14 -10.27 -12.16 -9.69
N VAL A 15 -10.51 -11.90 -8.41
CA VAL A 15 -9.88 -10.75 -7.75
C VAL A 15 -8.44 -11.16 -7.49
N THR A 16 -7.47 -10.56 -8.18
CA THR A 16 -6.10 -10.56 -7.66
C THR A 16 -6.17 -10.02 -6.24
N GLU A 17 -6.05 -10.90 -5.23
CA GLU A 17 -6.02 -10.55 -3.81
C GLU A 17 -4.97 -9.45 -3.62
N GLY A 18 -5.46 -8.23 -3.47
CA GLY A 18 -4.61 -7.06 -3.48
C GLY A 18 -5.45 -5.83 -3.18
N ILE A 19 -4.85 -4.92 -2.42
CA ILE A 19 -5.47 -3.65 -2.06
C ILE A 19 -5.77 -2.78 -3.28
N ASP A 20 -6.73 -1.85 -3.14
CA ASP A 20 -6.98 -0.84 -4.16
C ASP A 20 -5.77 0.10 -4.31
N LEU A 21 -5.06 -0.05 -5.41
CA LEU A 21 -3.90 0.77 -5.74
C LEU A 21 -4.28 2.22 -6.08
N GLY A 22 -5.55 2.48 -6.41
CA GLY A 22 -6.09 3.83 -6.54
C GLY A 22 -5.92 4.60 -5.25
N VAL A 23 -6.32 4.00 -4.13
CA VAL A 23 -6.14 4.57 -2.78
C VAL A 23 -4.66 4.82 -2.48
N VAL A 24 -3.77 3.87 -2.80
CA VAL A 24 -2.32 4.04 -2.59
C VAL A 24 -1.77 5.19 -3.43
N ARG A 25 -2.13 5.27 -4.72
CA ARG A 25 -1.70 6.36 -5.60
C ARG A 25 -2.20 7.71 -5.12
N GLN A 26 -3.44 7.77 -4.63
CA GLN A 26 -4.00 9.00 -4.06
C GLN A 26 -3.25 9.42 -2.80
N ALA A 27 -2.99 8.49 -1.87
CA ALA A 27 -2.22 8.77 -0.67
C ALA A 27 -0.80 9.28 -0.97
N ILE A 28 -0.13 8.72 -1.99
CA ILE A 28 1.18 9.21 -2.46
C ILE A 28 1.08 10.64 -3.01
N ARG A 29 0.04 10.96 -3.80
CA ARG A 29 -0.16 12.29 -4.38
C ARG A 29 -0.49 13.33 -3.33
N GLU A 30 -1.28 12.97 -2.33
CA GLU A 30 -1.72 13.85 -1.26
C GLU A 30 -0.75 13.91 -0.07
N GLU A 31 0.34 13.12 -0.14
CA GLU A 31 1.32 12.96 0.93
C GLU A 31 0.71 12.49 2.26
N ARG A 32 -0.27 11.59 2.18
CA ARG A 32 -1.01 11.04 3.32
C ARG A 32 -0.44 9.70 3.78
N LYS A 33 -0.54 9.45 5.09
CA LYS A 33 -0.15 8.15 5.67
C LYS A 33 -1.18 7.08 5.31
N LEU A 34 -0.70 5.85 5.17
CA LEU A 34 -1.53 4.66 5.07
C LEU A 34 -1.44 3.86 6.36
N SER A 35 -2.55 3.33 6.83
CA SER A 35 -2.62 2.32 7.87
C SER A 35 -3.16 1.01 7.30
N PHE A 36 -2.54 -0.11 7.64
CA PHE A 36 -3.00 -1.43 7.20
C PHE A 36 -2.44 -2.55 8.07
N VAL A 37 -3.04 -3.74 7.93
CA VAL A 37 -2.48 -4.98 8.46
C VAL A 37 -1.58 -5.60 7.40
N TYR A 38 -0.34 -5.91 7.78
CA TYR A 38 0.63 -6.58 6.94
C TYR A 38 0.96 -7.96 7.50
N ARG A 39 0.89 -8.97 6.64
CA ARG A 39 1.39 -10.31 6.93
C ARG A 39 2.80 -10.47 6.39
N ASP A 40 3.73 -10.78 7.27
CA ASP A 40 5.11 -11.06 6.87
C ASP A 40 5.25 -12.46 6.24
N ALA A 41 6.48 -12.84 5.87
CA ALA A 41 6.74 -14.14 5.27
C ALA A 41 6.52 -15.33 6.24
N GLY A 42 6.57 -15.09 7.55
CA GLY A 42 6.27 -16.08 8.59
C GLY A 42 4.77 -16.18 8.92
N GLY A 43 3.92 -15.39 8.27
CA GLY A 43 2.48 -15.35 8.50
C GLY A 43 2.04 -14.46 9.68
N ALA A 44 2.99 -13.82 10.37
CA ALA A 44 2.66 -12.94 11.48
C ALA A 44 2.00 -11.66 10.94
N ALA A 45 0.78 -11.40 11.41
CA ALA A 45 0.02 -10.21 11.08
C ALA A 45 0.38 -9.08 12.04
N SER A 46 0.47 -7.87 11.50
CA SER A 46 0.84 -6.71 12.29
C SER A 46 0.34 -5.42 11.66
N GLU A 47 -0.14 -4.49 12.48
CA GLU A 47 -0.56 -3.18 12.01
C GLU A 47 0.64 -2.31 11.68
N ARG A 48 0.52 -1.54 10.60
CA ARG A 48 1.57 -0.70 10.05
C ARG A 48 0.97 0.65 9.67
N THR A 49 1.58 1.71 10.20
CA THR A 49 1.42 3.06 9.67
C THR A 49 2.66 3.39 8.85
N VAL A 50 2.46 3.76 7.58
CA VAL A 50 3.55 3.99 6.65
C VAL A 50 3.32 5.26 5.82
N TRP A 51 4.41 5.84 5.33
CA TRP A 51 4.40 7.00 4.46
C TRP A 51 4.71 6.55 3.03
N PRO A 52 3.69 6.29 2.20
CA PRO A 52 3.92 5.80 0.85
C PRO A 52 4.51 6.93 -0.01
N PHE A 53 5.60 6.65 -0.73
CA PHE A 53 6.21 7.63 -1.63
C PHE A 53 6.37 7.12 -3.07
N ALA A 54 6.35 5.79 -3.26
CA ALA A 54 6.39 5.18 -4.58
C ALA A 54 5.60 3.86 -4.61
N LEU A 55 5.07 3.56 -5.79
CA LEU A 55 4.47 2.29 -6.14
C LEU A 55 5.26 1.71 -7.31
N GLY A 56 5.71 0.47 -7.18
CA GLY A 56 6.49 -0.23 -8.19
C GLY A 56 5.90 -1.59 -8.50
N PHE A 57 6.41 -2.18 -9.58
CA PHE A 57 6.16 -3.56 -9.96
C PHE A 57 7.50 -4.29 -9.89
N PHE A 58 7.54 -5.41 -9.17
CA PHE A 58 8.70 -6.28 -9.10
C PHE A 58 8.26 -7.68 -9.52
N ASP A 59 8.89 -8.23 -10.55
CA ASP A 59 8.43 -9.42 -11.28
C ASP A 59 6.94 -9.33 -11.69
N LYS A 60 6.07 -9.97 -10.92
CA LYS A 60 4.60 -9.98 -11.10
C LYS A 60 3.83 -9.44 -9.89
N VAL A 61 4.54 -8.93 -8.89
CA VAL A 61 3.95 -8.40 -7.66
C VAL A 61 4.02 -6.89 -7.59
N ARG A 62 2.97 -6.30 -7.04
CA ARG A 62 2.86 -4.85 -6.84
C ARG A 62 3.45 -4.52 -5.48
N VAL A 63 4.34 -3.55 -5.44
CA VAL A 63 5.12 -3.22 -4.25
C VAL A 63 4.95 -1.75 -3.92
N VAL A 64 4.55 -1.47 -2.67
CA VAL A 64 4.51 -0.13 -2.11
C VAL A 64 5.83 0.13 -1.40
N ALA A 65 6.60 1.12 -1.85
CA ALA A 65 7.77 1.62 -1.14
C ALA A 65 7.33 2.74 -0.20
N ALA A 66 7.61 2.56 1.08
CA ALA A 66 7.16 3.46 2.12
C ALA A 66 8.16 3.55 3.29
N TRP A 67 8.15 4.69 3.98
CA TRP A 67 8.80 4.81 5.29
C TRP A 67 7.87 4.19 6.35
N CYS A 68 8.36 3.22 7.11
CA CYS A 68 7.59 2.56 8.16
C CYS A 68 7.84 3.25 9.50
N GLU A 69 6.80 3.79 10.15
CA GLU A 69 6.97 4.48 11.44
C GLU A 69 7.47 3.53 12.54
N MET A 70 6.94 2.30 12.58
CA MET A 70 7.31 1.32 13.60
C MET A 70 8.77 0.87 13.49
N ARG A 71 9.30 0.76 12.27
CA ARG A 71 10.69 0.34 12.03
C ARG A 71 11.65 1.50 11.87
N GLN A 72 11.13 2.73 11.71
CA GLN A 72 11.88 3.94 11.39
C GLN A 72 12.85 3.73 10.22
N ASP A 73 12.35 3.11 9.15
CA ASP A 73 13.18 2.65 8.03
C ASP A 73 12.35 2.54 6.74
N PHE A 74 13.03 2.55 5.59
CA PHE A 74 12.42 2.35 4.28
C PHE A 74 12.12 0.86 4.06
N ARG A 75 10.86 0.55 3.73
CA ARG A 75 10.40 -0.82 3.53
C ARG A 75 9.54 -0.95 2.29
N HIS A 76 9.60 -2.16 1.74
CA HIS A 76 8.81 -2.60 0.60
C HIS A 76 7.68 -3.50 1.10
N PHE A 77 6.44 -3.12 0.81
CA PHE A 77 5.26 -3.89 1.18
C PHE A 77 4.61 -4.42 -0.08
N ARG A 78 4.47 -5.75 -0.19
CA ARG A 78 3.74 -6.33 -1.31
C ARG A 78 2.24 -6.11 -1.12
N ALA A 79 1.58 -5.57 -2.13
CA ALA A 79 0.18 -5.19 -2.08
C ALA A 79 -0.77 -6.39 -1.86
N ASP A 80 -0.34 -7.59 -2.25
CA ASP A 80 -1.06 -8.86 -2.05
C ASP A 80 -1.02 -9.36 -0.60
N ARG A 81 -0.04 -8.89 0.20
CA ARG A 81 0.09 -9.22 1.64
C ARG A 81 -0.49 -8.16 2.56
N ILE A 82 -1.13 -7.14 1.99
CA ILE A 82 -1.77 -6.06 2.74
C ILE A 82 -3.26 -6.37 2.83
N SER A 83 -3.83 -6.23 4.03
CA SER A 83 -5.26 -6.30 4.30
C SER A 83 -5.71 -5.11 5.13
N GLY A 84 -6.98 -4.71 4.99
CA GLY A 84 -7.54 -3.59 5.75
C GLY A 84 -6.86 -2.25 5.43
N LEU A 85 -6.58 -1.98 4.15
CA LEU A 85 -5.99 -0.71 3.73
C LEU A 85 -6.90 0.46 4.09
N ASN A 86 -6.35 1.42 4.81
CA ASN A 86 -7.01 2.68 5.13
C ASN A 86 -6.06 3.86 4.83
N ALA A 87 -6.53 4.81 4.02
CA ALA A 87 -5.84 6.08 3.85
C ALA A 87 -6.23 7.01 4.99
N THR A 88 -5.25 7.47 5.76
CA THR A 88 -5.51 8.41 6.85
C THR A 88 -5.63 9.83 6.31
N GLU A 89 -6.36 10.70 7.00
CA GLU A 89 -6.40 12.13 6.70
C GLU A 89 -5.10 12.86 7.10
N MET A 90 -4.19 12.16 7.78
CA MET A 90 -2.92 12.72 8.23
C MET A 90 -1.90 12.75 7.10
N ARG A 91 -1.34 13.94 6.84
CA ARG A 91 -0.13 14.07 6.03
C ARG A 91 1.11 13.66 6.82
N TYR A 92 2.10 13.10 6.14
CA TYR A 92 3.40 12.85 6.76
C TYR A 92 4.28 14.11 6.71
N PRO A 93 5.15 14.34 7.71
CA PRO A 93 5.88 15.61 7.87
C PRO A 93 6.99 15.84 6.85
N ARG A 94 7.36 14.81 6.07
CA ARG A 94 8.49 14.84 5.13
C ARG A 94 8.00 14.83 3.70
N ARG A 95 8.44 15.77 2.87
CA ARG A 95 8.04 15.80 1.45
C ARG A 95 8.40 14.49 0.73
N ARG A 96 7.55 14.05 -0.18
CA ARG A 96 7.73 12.83 -0.98
C ARG A 96 9.09 12.79 -1.70
N GLN A 97 9.54 13.93 -2.23
CA GLN A 97 10.81 14.05 -2.96
C GLN A 97 12.03 13.74 -2.08
N VAL A 98 11.99 14.12 -0.80
CA VAL A 98 13.06 13.84 0.16
C VAL A 98 13.12 12.34 0.44
N LEU A 99 11.96 11.73 0.71
CA LEU A 99 11.86 10.27 0.93
C LEU A 99 12.38 9.48 -0.28
N LEU A 100 12.02 9.89 -1.50
CA LEU A 100 12.51 9.28 -2.74
C LEU A 100 14.04 9.38 -2.90
N LYS A 101 14.62 10.54 -2.60
CA LYS A 101 16.07 10.76 -2.71
C LYS A 101 16.83 9.87 -1.71
N GLU A 102 16.36 9.83 -0.47
CA GLU A 102 16.98 9.01 0.58
C GLU A 102 16.84 7.52 0.30
N TRP A 103 15.66 7.07 -0.11
CA TRP A 103 15.44 5.68 -0.50
C TRP A 103 16.33 5.25 -1.68
N ARG A 104 16.54 6.11 -2.68
CA ARG A 104 17.49 5.79 -3.77
C ARG A 104 18.91 5.64 -3.25
N ALA A 105 19.34 6.52 -2.35
CA ALA A 105 20.66 6.45 -1.74
C ALA A 105 20.87 5.18 -0.87
N THR A 106 19.80 4.52 -0.40
CA THR A 106 19.93 3.22 0.29
C THR A 106 20.11 2.05 -0.69
N LEU A 107 19.66 2.17 -1.94
CA LEU A 107 19.84 1.17 -2.99
C LEU A 107 21.22 1.23 -3.63
N ASP A 108 21.82 2.42 -3.70
CA ASP A 108 23.14 2.65 -4.33
C ASP A 108 24.32 2.22 -3.43
N LYS A 109 24.06 1.75 -2.21
CA LYS A 109 25.11 1.18 -1.35
C LYS A 109 25.42 -0.24 -1.83
N PRO A 110 26.63 -0.52 -2.34
CA PRO A 110 27.05 -1.90 -2.53
C PRO A 110 27.10 -2.58 -1.16
N SER A 111 26.44 -3.73 -1.05
CA SER A 111 26.53 -4.60 0.12
C SER A 111 27.96 -5.10 0.34
#